data_AF-A0A2E7BA42-F1
#
_entry.id   AF-A0A2E7BA42-F1
#
_cell.length_a   1.000
_cell.length_b   1.000
_cell.length_c   1.000
_cell.angle_alpha   90.00
_cell.angle_beta   90.00
_cell.angle_gamma   90.00
#
_symmetry.space_group_name_H-M   'P 1'
#
loop_
_entity.id
_entity.type
_entity.pdbx_description
1 polymer ?
#
loop_
_entity_poly.entity_id
_entity_poly.type
_entity_poly.pdbx_seq_one_letter_code
_entity_poly.pdbx_strand_id
1 'polypeptide(L)'
;MVRLIGSSGLMVLVLIACASSHIAGPAAIAQEIRLEEADLILPVRIMHNSEQIWDGDRLVQDYNYLVYEFETEAYLYRARAYLDNIQAVSILGIFDKYSKEPLRPTDLEIDPRVLAYLRRRYVEIDMLGPTGYVPIEE
;
A
#
# COMPACT_ATOMS: atom_id res chain seq x y z
N MET A 1 37.47 -26.81 6.89
CA MET A 1 37.43 -26.81 8.36
C MET A 1 37.57 -25.36 8.80
N VAL A 2 36.43 -24.69 9.03
CA VAL A 2 36.36 -23.26 9.37
C VAL A 2 36.21 -23.14 10.87
N ARG A 3 37.11 -22.39 11.50
CA ARG A 3 36.98 -21.96 12.90
C ARG A 3 36.45 -20.51 12.87
N LEU A 4 35.21 -20.33 13.32
CA LEU A 4 34.58 -19.02 13.55
C LEU A 4 34.94 -18.55 14.96
N ILE A 5 35.50 -17.35 15.09
CA ILE A 5 35.57 -16.61 16.37
C ILE A 5 35.28 -15.13 16.08
N GLY A 6 34.31 -14.56 16.79
CA GLY A 6 34.12 -13.12 17.06
C GLY A 6 33.55 -12.30 15.90
N SER A 7 32.24 -12.03 15.86
CA SER A 7 31.56 -10.87 16.47
C SER A 7 32.01 -9.51 15.91
N SER A 8 31.03 -8.77 15.36
CA SER A 8 31.09 -7.40 14.84
C SER A 8 31.46 -7.28 13.36
N GLY A 9 30.59 -7.81 12.48
CA GLY A 9 30.69 -7.62 11.03
C GLY A 9 30.11 -6.28 10.59
N LEU A 10 30.95 -5.23 10.54
CA LEU A 10 30.82 -4.21 9.50
C LEU A 10 31.61 -4.73 8.31
N MET A 11 30.94 -5.47 7.42
CA MET A 11 31.57 -6.04 6.23
C MET A 11 31.56 -4.97 5.13
N VAL A 12 32.58 -4.11 5.10
CA VAL A 12 32.82 -3.21 3.96
C VAL A 12 33.54 -4.03 2.89
N LEU A 13 32.79 -4.51 1.89
CA LEU A 13 33.37 -5.11 0.70
C LEU A 13 33.81 -3.98 -0.25
N VAL A 14 35.09 -3.61 -0.19
CA VAL A 14 35.71 -2.70 -1.17
C VAL A 14 36.19 -3.53 -2.35
N LEU A 15 35.46 -3.50 -3.47
CA LEU A 15 35.94 -4.00 -4.76
C LEU A 15 36.52 -2.81 -5.55
N ILE A 16 37.85 -2.65 -5.49
CA ILE A 16 38.59 -1.81 -6.43
C ILE A 16 38.92 -2.68 -7.65
N ALA A 17 38.35 -2.32 -8.80
CA ALA A 17 38.83 -2.77 -10.10
C ALA A 17 39.25 -1.54 -10.91
N CYS A 18 40.56 -1.37 -11.08
CA CYS A 18 41.15 -0.45 -12.05
C CYS A 18 41.53 -1.23 -13.31
N ALA A 19 41.03 -0.83 -14.48
CA ALA A 19 41.78 -0.78 -15.74
C ALA A 19 40.98 -0.04 -16.82
N SER A 20 41.61 0.97 -17.40
CA SER A 20 41.12 1.90 -18.41
C SER A 20 40.89 1.27 -19.79
N SER A 21 39.88 1.77 -20.53
CA SER A 21 39.95 2.12 -21.97
C SER A 21 38.63 2.76 -22.42
N HIS A 22 38.72 3.84 -23.18
CA HIS A 22 37.62 4.66 -23.70
C HIS A 22 36.52 3.90 -24.44
N ILE A 23 35.27 3.99 -23.95
CA ILE A 23 34.05 4.00 -24.78
C ILE A 23 33.07 5.00 -24.12
N ALA A 24 32.71 6.06 -24.85
CA ALA A 24 31.60 6.93 -24.48
C ALA A 24 30.28 6.15 -24.68
N GLY A 25 29.50 5.97 -23.63
CA GLY A 25 28.21 5.27 -23.64
C GLY A 25 27.58 5.23 -22.25
N PRO A 26 26.24 5.10 -22.18
CA PRO A 26 25.33 6.09 -21.64
C PRO A 26 25.49 6.27 -20.13
N ALA A 27 25.11 7.45 -19.64
CA ALA A 27 25.04 7.79 -18.22
C ALA A 27 24.50 6.60 -17.41
N ALA A 28 25.39 5.97 -16.65
CA ALA A 28 25.02 4.99 -15.66
C ALA A 28 24.18 5.74 -14.64
N ILE A 29 22.86 5.64 -14.79
CA ILE A 29 21.91 5.99 -13.75
C ILE A 29 22.18 4.95 -12.66
N ALA A 30 23.09 5.28 -11.75
CA ALA A 30 23.16 4.62 -10.47
C ALA A 30 21.77 4.85 -9.84
N GLN A 31 20.87 3.88 -10.03
CA GLN A 31 19.65 3.82 -9.23
C GLN A 31 20.14 3.66 -7.80
N GLU A 32 20.12 4.77 -7.07
CA GLU A 32 20.17 4.78 -5.63
C GLU A 32 19.02 3.87 -5.18
N ILE A 33 19.34 2.64 -4.79
CA ILE A 33 18.39 1.70 -4.22
C ILE A 33 18.01 2.33 -2.88
N ARG A 34 16.97 3.17 -2.89
CA ARG A 34 16.32 3.61 -1.68
C ARG A 34 15.78 2.33 -1.06
N LEU A 35 16.37 1.92 0.07
CA LEU A 35 15.74 0.98 0.97
C LEU A 35 14.48 1.68 1.46
N GLU A 36 13.37 1.49 0.75
CA GLU A 36 12.09 1.97 1.21
C GLU A 36 11.84 1.36 2.59
N GLU A 37 11.47 2.20 3.56
CA GLU A 37 11.09 1.73 4.88
C GLU A 37 10.01 0.67 4.71
N ALA A 38 10.28 -0.52 5.26
CA ALA A 38 9.36 -1.64 5.15
C ALA A 38 7.99 -1.26 5.72
N ASP A 39 6.92 -1.74 5.08
CA ASP A 39 5.58 -1.51 5.59
C ASP A 39 5.41 -2.15 6.98
N LEU A 40 5.00 -1.34 7.97
CA LEU A 40 4.73 -1.81 9.34
C LEU A 40 3.47 -2.67 9.46
N ILE A 41 2.64 -2.70 8.42
CA ILE A 41 1.47 -3.58 8.27
C ILE A 41 1.35 -3.99 6.80
N LEU A 42 0.89 -5.21 6.56
CA LEU A 42 0.56 -5.71 5.23
C LEU A 42 -0.93 -6.07 5.17
N PRO A 43 -1.58 -5.95 4.00
CA PRO A 43 -2.92 -6.45 3.84
C PRO A 43 -2.92 -7.96 4.05
N VAL A 44 -3.85 -8.47 4.85
CA VAL A 44 -4.08 -9.91 5.00
C VAL A 44 -4.73 -10.50 3.75
N ARG A 45 -5.38 -9.65 2.94
CA ARG A 45 -6.00 -10.04 1.68
C ARG A 45 -6.03 -8.88 0.69
N ILE A 46 -5.81 -9.19 -0.58
CA ILE A 46 -6.07 -8.29 -1.71
C ILE A 46 -6.97 -9.04 -2.68
N MET A 47 -8.08 -8.43 -3.09
CA MET A 47 -9.05 -9.00 -4.01
C MET A 47 -9.24 -8.09 -5.20
N HIS A 48 -9.23 -8.65 -6.41
CA HIS A 48 -9.65 -7.98 -7.62
C HIS A 48 -11.12 -8.29 -7.90
N ASN A 49 -11.92 -7.27 -8.17
CA ASN A 49 -13.36 -7.39 -8.41
C ASN A 49 -13.77 -6.55 -9.62
N SER A 50 -14.87 -6.96 -10.24
CA SER A 50 -15.57 -6.21 -11.29
C SER A 50 -17.05 -6.17 -10.95
N GLU A 51 -17.69 -5.01 -11.08
CA GLU A 51 -19.10 -4.81 -10.78
C GLU A 51 -19.77 -4.00 -11.88
N GLN A 52 -20.87 -4.51 -12.44
CA GLN A 52 -21.62 -3.83 -13.49
C GLN A 52 -22.99 -3.42 -12.97
N ILE A 53 -23.36 -2.16 -13.19
CA ILE A 53 -24.67 -1.61 -12.83
C ILE A 53 -25.44 -1.32 -14.12
N TRP A 54 -26.63 -1.90 -14.20
CA TRP A 54 -27.51 -1.86 -15.37
C TRP A 54 -28.81 -1.11 -15.05
N ASP A 55 -29.33 -0.37 -16.02
CA ASP A 55 -30.63 0.31 -16.01
C ASP A 55 -31.46 -0.26 -17.17
N GLY A 56 -32.25 -1.30 -16.87
CA GLY A 56 -32.85 -2.15 -17.89
C GLY A 56 -31.78 -2.86 -18.70
N ASP A 57 -31.80 -2.67 -20.03
CA ASP A 57 -30.83 -3.28 -20.95
C ASP A 57 -29.58 -2.40 -21.19
N ARG A 58 -29.49 -1.25 -20.52
CA ARG A 58 -28.38 -0.31 -20.68
C ARG A 58 -27.38 -0.46 -19.54
N LEU A 59 -26.13 -0.78 -19.87
CA LEU A 59 -25.01 -0.70 -18.92
C LEU A 59 -24.76 0.77 -18.57
N VAL A 60 -24.87 1.11 -17.28
CA VAL A 60 -24.68 2.49 -16.78
C VAL A 60 -23.28 2.67 -16.19
N GLN A 61 -22.79 1.66 -15.45
CA GLN A 61 -21.47 1.70 -14.83
C GLN A 61 -20.83 0.32 -14.92
N ASP A 62 -19.52 0.30 -15.18
CA ASP A 62 -18.68 -0.90 -15.13
C ASP A 62 -17.45 -0.57 -14.30
N TYR A 63 -17.46 -1.03 -13.05
CA TYR A 63 -16.42 -0.77 -12.08
C TYR A 63 -15.43 -1.92 -12.05
N ASN A 64 -14.16 -1.57 -12.03
CA ASN A 64 -13.06 -2.50 -11.87
C ASN A 64 -12.19 -2.00 -10.71
N TYR A 65 -12.02 -2.79 -9.65
CA TYR A 65 -11.40 -2.31 -8.43
C TYR A 65 -10.68 -3.40 -7.63
N LEU A 66 -9.70 -2.96 -6.85
CA LEU A 66 -9.04 -3.74 -5.82
C LEU A 66 -9.67 -3.46 -4.46
N VAL A 67 -9.79 -4.49 -3.63
CA VAL A 67 -10.13 -4.38 -2.20
C VAL A 67 -8.97 -4.91 -1.39
N TYR A 68 -8.45 -4.07 -0.51
CA TYR A 68 -7.46 -4.40 0.50
C TYR A 68 -8.17 -4.65 1.82
N GLU A 69 -7.83 -5.75 2.49
CA GLU A 69 -8.23 -6.02 3.86
C GLU A 69 -6.98 -6.01 4.74
N PHE A 70 -7.01 -5.19 5.80
CA PHE A 70 -5.98 -5.15 6.84
C PHE A 70 -6.59 -5.62 8.15
N GLU A 71 -5.79 -6.32 8.95
CA GLU A 71 -6.21 -6.80 10.26
C GLU A 71 -5.23 -6.26 11.31
N THR A 72 -5.78 -5.63 12.35
CA THR A 72 -5.04 -5.24 13.54
C THR A 72 -5.46 -6.11 14.72
N GLU A 73 -4.92 -5.79 15.89
CA GLU A 73 -5.27 -6.46 17.13
C GLU A 73 -6.77 -6.36 17.44
N ALA A 74 -7.39 -5.20 17.13
CA ALA A 74 -8.78 -4.91 17.48
C ALA A 74 -9.73 -4.82 16.28
N TYR A 75 -9.24 -4.48 15.08
CA TYR A 75 -10.10 -4.07 13.97
C TYR A 75 -9.72 -4.71 12.64
N LEU A 76 -10.69 -4.75 11.72
CA LEU A 76 -10.50 -5.03 10.31
C LEU A 76 -10.75 -3.73 9.53
N TYR A 77 -9.83 -3.37 8.65
CA TYR A 77 -9.96 -2.20 7.76
C TYR A 77 -10.14 -2.67 6.33
N ARG A 78 -11.08 -2.06 5.60
CA ARG A 78 -11.27 -2.29 4.17
C ARG A 78 -11.02 -1.02 3.38
N ALA A 79 -10.14 -1.11 2.39
CA ALA A 79 -9.86 -0.02 1.47
C ALA A 79 -10.11 -0.49 0.03
N ARG A 80 -10.67 0.38 -0.81
CA ARG A 80 -11.00 0.11 -2.21
C ARG A 80 -10.26 1.09 -3.11
N ALA A 81 -9.56 0.57 -4.11
CA ALA A 81 -8.92 1.38 -5.15
C ALA A 81 -9.53 1.01 -6.50
N TYR A 82 -10.09 1.98 -7.21
CA TYR A 82 -10.63 1.74 -8.55
C TYR A 82 -9.49 1.76 -9.59
N LEU A 83 -9.53 0.85 -10.55
CA LEU A 83 -8.46 0.69 -11.55
C LEU A 83 -8.52 1.73 -12.67
N ASP A 84 -9.63 2.45 -12.79
CA ASP A 84 -9.77 3.62 -13.67
C ASP A 84 -9.23 4.91 -13.02
N ASN A 85 -9.15 4.97 -11.69
CA ASN A 85 -8.48 6.00 -10.92
C ASN A 85 -7.41 5.41 -9.98
N ILE A 86 -6.27 5.04 -10.57
CA ILE A 86 -5.17 4.38 -9.85
C ILE A 86 -4.47 5.26 -8.79
N GLN A 87 -4.77 6.56 -8.73
CA GLN A 87 -4.13 7.49 -7.79
C GLN A 87 -4.84 7.57 -6.45
N ALA A 88 -6.10 7.11 -6.38
CA ALA A 88 -6.95 7.25 -5.21
C ALA A 88 -7.33 5.91 -4.59
N VAL A 89 -7.51 5.93 -3.28
CA VAL A 89 -8.07 4.80 -2.51
C VAL A 89 -9.07 5.32 -1.49
N SER A 90 -10.19 4.60 -1.32
CA SER A 90 -11.21 4.94 -0.34
C SER A 90 -11.29 3.89 0.75
N ILE A 91 -11.19 4.31 2.01
CA ILE A 91 -11.43 3.47 3.18
C ILE A 91 -12.95 3.36 3.37
N LEU A 92 -13.46 2.13 3.21
CA LEU A 92 -14.90 1.85 3.22
C LEU A 92 -15.46 1.76 4.65
N GLY A 93 -14.60 1.56 5.64
CA GLY A 93 -14.99 1.49 7.03
C GLY A 93 -14.03 0.68 7.89
N ILE A 94 -14.26 0.78 9.18
CA ILE A 94 -13.58 0.02 10.23
C ILE A 94 -14.61 -0.98 10.76
N PHE A 95 -14.22 -2.24 10.86
CA PHE A 95 -15.09 -3.32 11.30
C PHE A 95 -14.54 -3.89 12.59
N ASP A 96 -15.42 -4.20 13.53
CA ASP A 96 -15.01 -5.00 14.68
C ASP A 96 -14.59 -6.38 14.17
N LYS A 97 -13.39 -6.80 14.59
CA LYS A 97 -12.76 -8.04 14.14
C LYS A 97 -13.62 -9.28 14.44
N TYR A 98 -14.38 -9.25 15.52
CA TYR A 98 -15.19 -10.35 16.01
C TYR A 98 -16.65 -10.27 15.57
N SER A 99 -17.20 -9.07 15.34
CA SER A 99 -18.61 -8.91 14.97
C SER A 99 -18.87 -8.78 13.46
N LYS A 100 -17.85 -8.46 12.63
CA LYS A 100 -18.00 -8.15 11.19
C LYS A 100 -18.97 -7.01 10.87
N GLU A 101 -19.55 -6.37 11.88
CA GLU A 101 -20.42 -5.21 11.69
C GLU A 101 -19.54 -3.95 11.50
N PRO A 102 -19.94 -3.04 10.59
CA PRO A 102 -19.23 -1.78 10.43
C PRO A 102 -19.37 -0.95 11.70
N LEU A 103 -18.24 -0.54 12.26
CA LEU A 103 -18.18 0.49 13.28
C LEU A 103 -18.42 1.83 12.61
N ARG A 104 -19.12 2.73 13.32
CA ARG A 104 -19.38 4.08 12.79
C ARG A 104 -18.06 4.84 12.69
N PRO A 105 -17.71 5.40 11.51
CA PRO A 105 -16.43 6.08 11.31
C PRO A 105 -16.19 7.29 12.22
N THR A 106 -17.27 7.91 12.73
CA THR A 106 -17.21 9.14 13.53
C THR A 106 -16.54 9.00 14.89
N ASP A 107 -16.37 7.77 15.39
CA ASP A 107 -15.88 7.54 16.76
C ASP A 107 -14.49 6.86 16.82
N LEU A 108 -13.85 6.62 15.67
CA LEU A 108 -12.63 5.81 15.63
C LEU A 108 -11.57 6.37 14.68
N GLU A 109 -10.37 6.56 15.21
CA GLU A 109 -9.18 6.93 14.43
C GLU A 109 -8.70 5.72 13.61
N ILE A 110 -8.29 5.96 12.36
CA ILE A 110 -7.73 4.91 11.50
C ILE A 110 -6.32 4.59 12.00
N ASP A 111 -5.98 3.30 12.07
CA ASP A 111 -4.64 2.88 12.47
C ASP A 111 -3.57 3.54 11.57
N PRO A 112 -2.59 4.26 12.13
CA PRO A 112 -1.60 5.01 11.35
C PRO A 112 -0.73 4.10 10.49
N ARG A 113 -0.57 2.81 10.84
CA ARG A 113 0.15 1.83 10.01
C ARG A 113 -0.59 1.58 8.70
N VAL A 114 -1.91 1.50 8.74
CA VAL A 114 -2.77 1.32 7.55
C VAL A 114 -2.67 2.56 6.66
N LEU A 115 -2.79 3.76 7.25
CA LEU A 115 -2.65 5.01 6.49
C LEU A 115 -1.27 5.11 5.84
N ALA A 116 -0.19 4.80 6.57
CA ALA A 116 1.17 4.83 6.01
C ALA A 116 1.34 3.86 4.84
N TYR A 117 0.79 2.64 4.94
CA TYR A 117 0.80 1.67 3.85
C TYR A 117 0.10 2.23 2.59
N LEU A 118 -1.06 2.86 2.77
CA LEU A 118 -1.86 3.40 1.67
C LEU A 118 -1.20 4.67 1.08
N ARG A 119 -0.68 5.59 1.89
CA ARG A 119 -0.02 6.84 1.44
C ARG A 119 1.25 6.58 0.62
N ARG A 120 1.96 5.49 0.87
CA ARG A 120 3.08 5.08 0.01
C ARG A 120 2.66 4.69 -1.41
N ARG A 121 1.37 4.37 -1.63
CA ARG A 121 0.85 3.79 -2.88
C ARG A 121 -0.16 4.68 -3.59
N TYR A 122 -0.88 5.52 -2.86
CA TYR A 122 -1.94 6.37 -3.37
C TYR A 122 -1.69 7.82 -2.97
N VAL A 123 -1.97 8.72 -3.90
CA VAL A 123 -1.85 10.17 -3.70
C VAL A 123 -3.03 10.68 -2.89
N GLU A 124 -4.22 10.14 -3.17
CA GLU A 124 -5.47 10.57 -2.56
C GLU A 124 -6.04 9.45 -1.70
N ILE A 125 -6.44 9.78 -0.47
CA ILE A 125 -7.10 8.85 0.43
C ILE A 125 -8.39 9.49 0.93
N ASP A 126 -9.50 8.83 0.63
CA ASP A 126 -10.82 9.23 1.11
C ASP A 126 -11.35 8.24 2.13
N MET A 127 -12.30 8.68 2.95
CA MET A 127 -13.08 7.83 3.84
C MET A 127 -14.55 7.91 3.47
N LEU A 128 -15.25 6.78 3.45
CA LEU A 128 -16.70 6.78 3.31
C LEU A 128 -17.36 7.28 4.61
N GLY A 129 -17.79 8.54 4.61
CA GLY A 129 -18.53 9.18 5.69
C GLY A 129 -20.05 9.18 5.48
N PRO A 130 -20.83 9.75 6.42
CA PRO A 130 -22.29 9.75 6.38
C PRO A 130 -22.90 10.43 5.15
N THR A 131 -22.18 11.38 4.55
CA THR A 131 -22.62 12.18 3.40
C THR A 131 -21.92 11.79 2.09
N GLY A 132 -21.12 10.71 2.10
CA GLY A 132 -20.29 10.30 0.98
C GLY A 132 -18.79 10.29 1.33
N TYR A 133 -17.95 10.26 0.30
CA TYR A 133 -16.49 10.24 0.47
C TYR A 133 -15.98 11.59 0.97
N VAL A 134 -15.14 11.55 2.01
CA VAL A 134 -14.50 12.71 2.63
C VAL A 134 -12.98 12.50 2.59
N PRO A 135 -12.20 13.45 2.06
CA PRO A 135 -10.74 13.36 2.07
C PRO A 135 -10.18 13.24 3.49
N ILE A 136 -9.16 12.41 3.67
CA ILE A 136 -8.40 12.33 4.91
C ILE A 136 -7.20 13.28 4.79
N GLU A 137 -7.39 14.52 5.26
CA GLU A 137 -6.31 15.49 5.41
C GLU A 137 -5.39 15.08 6.58
N GLU A 138 -4.08 15.30 6.45
CA GLU A 138 -3.09 15.10 7.54
C GLU A 138 -3.19 16.18 8.62
#